data_AF-A0A1R1LE47-F1
#
_entry.id   AF-A0A1R1LE47-F1
#
_cell.length_a   1.000
_cell.length_b   1.000
_cell.length_c   1.000
_cell.angle_alpha   90.00
_cell.angle_beta   90.00
_cell.angle_gamma   90.00
#
_symmetry.space_group_name_H-M   'P 1'
#
loop_
_entity.id
_entity.type
_entity.pdbx_description
1 polymer ?
#
loop_
_entity_poly.entity_id
_entity_poly.type
_entity_poly.pdbx_seq_one_letter_code
_entity_poly.pdbx_strand_id
1 'polypeptide(L)'
;MKQKITDNGYTYDPEYMILEPILEFLLDNVNAVDTAARWEHHSGGWICVMSYPIDFELIRANFDLPRSIKINEYYGSVDYCLGTAIIRHKTELDPDTGKPVLHG
;
A
#
# COMPACT_ATOMS: atom_id res chain seq x y z
N MET A 1 7.87 5.47 -19.35
CA MET A 1 8.42 4.11 -19.17
C MET A 1 8.03 3.65 -17.79
N LYS A 2 7.46 2.46 -17.60
CA LYS A 2 7.05 2.00 -16.27
C LYS A 2 8.27 1.61 -15.42
N GLN A 3 8.27 2.00 -14.15
CA GLN A 3 9.25 1.54 -13.18
C GLN A 3 8.97 0.09 -12.82
N LYS A 4 9.98 -0.77 -12.92
CA LYS A 4 9.86 -2.17 -12.55
C LYS A 4 10.19 -2.34 -11.07
N ILE A 5 9.30 -3.01 -10.33
CA ILE A 5 9.61 -3.45 -8.96
C ILE A 5 10.11 -4.89 -9.02
N THR A 6 11.31 -5.12 -8.51
CA THR A 6 11.93 -6.45 -8.45
C THR A 6 11.87 -6.99 -7.04
N ASP A 7 11.19 -8.12 -6.89
CA ASP A 7 11.20 -8.92 -5.68
C ASP A 7 12.42 -9.86 -5.71
N ASN A 8 13.44 -9.56 -4.91
CA ASN A 8 14.68 -10.33 -4.89
C ASN A 8 14.68 -11.43 -3.81
N GLY A 9 13.57 -11.65 -3.08
CA GLY A 9 13.33 -12.81 -2.20
C GLY A 9 14.29 -13.05 -1.01
N TYR A 10 15.47 -12.42 -0.97
CA TYR A 10 16.56 -12.70 -0.03
C TYR A 10 17.36 -11.44 0.31
N THR A 11 16.69 -10.45 0.90
CA THR A 11 17.36 -9.26 1.45
C THR A 11 17.21 -9.26 2.97
N TYR A 12 18.24 -8.86 3.71
CA TYR A 12 18.17 -8.61 5.16
C TYR A 12 17.36 -7.37 5.53
N ASP A 13 16.83 -6.70 4.51
CA ASP A 13 16.04 -5.49 4.61
C ASP A 13 14.65 -5.79 5.18
N PRO A 14 14.03 -4.83 5.90
CA PRO A 14 12.64 -4.94 6.31
C PRO A 14 11.74 -5.23 5.11
N GLU A 15 10.78 -6.13 5.28
CA GLU A 15 9.97 -6.65 4.19
C GLU A 15 9.12 -5.57 3.49
N TYR A 16 8.83 -4.46 4.19
CA TYR A 16 8.11 -3.32 3.61
C TYR A 16 8.89 -2.56 2.55
N MET A 17 10.22 -2.70 2.49
CA MET A 17 11.07 -1.94 1.56
C MET A 17 10.72 -2.17 0.10
N ILE A 18 10.11 -3.32 -0.23
CA ILE A 18 9.62 -3.59 -1.59
C ILE A 18 8.49 -2.65 -2.02
N LEU A 19 7.72 -2.13 -1.06
CA LEU A 19 6.63 -1.18 -1.29
C LEU A 19 7.09 0.28 -1.23
N GLU A 20 8.31 0.58 -0.78
CA GLU A 20 8.82 1.95 -0.68
C GLU A 20 8.76 2.74 -2.00
N PRO A 21 9.12 2.17 -3.17
CA PRO A 21 8.97 2.90 -4.44
C PRO A 21 7.53 3.33 -4.73
N ILE A 22 6.54 2.52 -4.33
CA ILE A 22 5.12 2.87 -4.50
C ILE A 22 4.74 3.95 -3.48
N LEU A 23 5.20 3.82 -2.23
CA LEU A 23 4.92 4.81 -1.19
C LEU A 23 5.48 6.19 -1.55
N GLU A 24 6.77 6.29 -1.88
CA GLU A 24 7.41 7.55 -2.29
C GLU A 24 6.66 8.18 -3.47
N PHE A 25 6.31 7.36 -4.47
CA PHE A 25 5.56 7.85 -5.61
C PHE A 25 4.18 8.39 -5.24
N LEU A 26 3.46 7.76 -4.30
CA LEU A 26 2.17 8.27 -3.82
C LEU A 26 2.33 9.58 -3.03
N LEU A 27 3.39 9.70 -2.24
CA LEU A 27 3.70 10.93 -1.49
C LEU A 27 4.07 12.08 -2.42
N ASP A 28 4.82 11.80 -3.48
CA ASP A 28 5.14 12.78 -4.54
C ASP A 28 3.89 13.24 -5.31
N ASN A 29 2.82 12.44 -5.31
CA ASN A 29 1.56 12.70 -6.01
C ASN A 29 0.42 13.09 -5.05
N VAL A 30 0.71 14.00 -4.11
CA VAL A 30 -0.27 14.70 -3.24
C VAL A 30 -0.93 13.80 -2.17
N ASN A 31 -0.38 12.61 -1.91
CA ASN A 31 -0.79 11.84 -0.73
C ASN A 31 0.09 12.16 0.49
N ALA A 32 -0.32 11.72 1.66
CA ALA A 32 0.42 11.92 2.91
C ALA A 32 0.26 10.69 3.82
N VAL A 33 1.22 10.50 4.73
CA VAL A 33 1.12 9.48 5.78
C VAL A 33 0.20 9.98 6.90
N ASP A 34 -0.75 9.16 7.33
CA ASP A 34 -1.75 9.48 8.37
C ASP A 34 -1.30 9.09 9.79
N THR A 35 -0.28 8.23 9.90
CA THR A 35 0.26 7.68 11.15
C THR A 35 1.47 8.45 11.66
N ALA A 36 1.77 8.32 12.96
CA ALA A 36 2.92 8.96 13.58
C ALA A 36 4.26 8.41 13.06
N ALA A 37 4.29 7.14 12.69
CA ALA A 37 5.40 6.51 11.99
C ALA A 37 5.02 6.23 10.54
N ARG A 38 6.01 6.27 9.64
CA ARG A 38 5.86 5.94 8.23
C ARG A 38 5.41 4.50 8.01
N TRP A 39 6.04 3.58 8.73
CA TRP A 39 5.67 2.17 8.78
C TRP A 39 5.47 1.78 10.25
N GLU A 40 4.31 1.23 10.54
CA GLU A 40 4.00 0.65 11.83
C GLU A 40 4.15 -0.87 11.75
N HIS A 41 4.85 -1.45 12.71
CA HIS A 41 4.99 -2.89 12.83
C HIS A 41 3.85 -3.46 13.67
N HIS A 42 3.21 -4.51 13.17
CA HIS A 42 2.18 -5.27 13.88
C HIS A 42 2.51 -6.77 13.84
N SER A 43 1.75 -7.60 14.54
CA SER A 43 2.03 -9.03 14.69
C SER A 43 2.05 -9.83 13.37
N GLY A 44 1.57 -9.24 12.27
CA GLY A 44 1.49 -9.86 10.95
C GLY A 44 2.39 -9.24 9.88
N GLY A 45 3.11 -8.15 10.19
CA GLY A 45 3.93 -7.44 9.22
C GLY A 45 3.95 -5.94 9.42
N TRP A 46 3.98 -5.21 8.31
CA TRP A 46 4.13 -3.76 8.29
C TRP A 46 2.94 -3.07 7.65
N ILE A 47 2.56 -1.90 8.17
CA ILE A 47 1.47 -1.11 7.63
C ILE A 47 1.86 0.36 7.51
N CYS A 48 1.54 0.95 6.37
CA CYS A 48 1.57 2.40 6.13
C CYS A 48 0.15 2.85 5.83
N VAL A 49 -0.35 3.84 6.57
CA VAL A 49 -1.70 4.39 6.38
C VAL A 49 -1.60 5.74 5.67
N MET A 50 -2.35 5.89 4.58
CA MET A 50 -2.41 7.09 3.76
C MET A 50 -3.61 7.97 4.15
N SER A 51 -3.41 9.27 4.24
CA SER A 51 -4.45 10.24 4.58
C SER A 51 -5.51 10.38 3.48
N TYR A 52 -5.15 10.14 2.22
CA TYR A 52 -6.08 10.20 1.07
C TYR A 52 -6.22 8.83 0.38
N PRO A 53 -7.35 8.58 -0.31
CA PRO A 53 -7.54 7.37 -1.12
C PRO A 53 -6.38 7.13 -2.09
N ILE A 54 -6.01 5.86 -2.26
CA ILE A 54 -4.93 5.48 -3.17
C ILE A 54 -5.44 5.53 -4.61
N ASP A 55 -4.77 6.31 -5.47
CA ASP A 55 -5.02 6.30 -6.91
C ASP A 55 -4.36 5.06 -7.54
N PHE A 56 -5.14 3.99 -7.70
CA PHE A 56 -4.66 2.74 -8.25
C PHE A 56 -4.34 2.82 -9.74
N GLU A 57 -5.05 3.66 -10.50
CA GLU A 57 -4.76 3.85 -11.92
C GLU A 57 -3.41 4.53 -12.11
N LEU A 58 -3.08 5.47 -11.25
CA LEU A 58 -1.76 6.10 -11.23
C LEU A 58 -0.65 5.08 -10.95
N ILE A 59 -0.85 4.15 -10.00
CA ILE A 59 0.11 3.06 -9.75
C ILE A 59 0.23 2.15 -10.98
N ARG A 60 -0.91 1.69 -11.53
CA ARG A 60 -0.93 0.79 -12.71
C ARG A 60 -0.28 1.44 -13.92
N ALA A 61 -0.41 2.75 -14.09
CA ALA A 61 0.19 3.49 -15.19
C ALA A 61 1.72 3.61 -15.06
N ASN A 62 2.25 3.67 -13.84
CA ASN A 62 3.66 3.97 -13.58
C ASN A 62 4.51 2.76 -13.18
N PHE A 63 3.92 1.67 -12.68
CA PHE A 63 4.66 0.51 -12.20
C PHE A 63 4.36 -0.77 -12.98
N ASP A 64 5.41 -1.59 -13.16
CA ASP A 64 5.31 -3.01 -13.50
C ASP A 64 5.46 -3.82 -12.21
N LEU A 65 4.33 -4.34 -11.71
CA LEU A 65 4.23 -4.96 -10.38
C LEU A 65 4.55 -6.47 -10.44
N PRO A 66 5.41 -7.00 -9.56
CA PRO A 66 5.63 -8.43 -9.44
C PRO A 66 4.39 -9.14 -8.90
N ARG A 67 4.30 -10.45 -9.11
CA ARG A 67 3.14 -11.26 -8.67
C ARG A 67 2.90 -11.21 -7.15
N SER A 68 3.93 -10.94 -6.37
CA SER A 68 3.90 -10.81 -4.92
C SER A 68 3.26 -9.51 -4.43
N ILE A 69 3.10 -8.51 -5.29
CA ILE A 69 2.38 -7.26 -4.99
C ILE A 69 0.97 -7.32 -5.61
N LYS A 70 -0.04 -7.06 -4.79
CA LYS A 70 -1.46 -7.05 -5.17
C LYS A 70 -2.09 -5.70 -4.88
N ILE A 71 -2.72 -5.11 -5.89
CA ILE A 71 -3.65 -4.00 -5.70
C ILE A 71 -5.00 -4.60 -5.28
N ASN A 72 -5.54 -4.11 -4.17
CA ASN A 72 -6.81 -4.52 -3.61
C ASN A 72 -7.73 -3.30 -3.47
N GLU A 73 -8.45 -2.99 -4.56
CA GLU A 73 -9.31 -1.82 -4.65
C GLU A 73 -10.48 -1.89 -3.66
N TYR A 74 -10.98 -3.09 -3.37
CA TYR A 74 -12.06 -3.30 -2.40
C TYR A 74 -11.67 -2.87 -0.98
N TYR A 75 -10.41 -3.07 -0.58
CA TYR A 75 -9.90 -2.65 0.73
C TYR A 75 -9.09 -1.35 0.68
N GLY A 76 -8.99 -0.71 -0.49
CA GLY A 76 -8.21 0.52 -0.63
C GLY A 76 -6.71 0.32 -0.32
N SER A 77 -6.12 -0.82 -0.72
CA SER A 77 -4.76 -1.19 -0.33
C SER A 77 -3.87 -1.75 -1.45
N VAL A 78 -2.55 -1.65 -1.23
CA VAL A 78 -1.49 -2.33 -1.95
C VAL A 78 -0.82 -3.29 -0.97
N ASP A 79 -0.94 -4.58 -1.24
CA ASP A 79 -0.49 -5.68 -0.37
C ASP A 79 0.74 -6.36 -0.96
N TYR A 80 1.74 -6.59 -0.12
CA TYR A 80 2.86 -7.46 -0.42
C TYR A 80 2.79 -8.74 0.41
N CYS A 81 2.88 -9.89 -0.29
CA CYS A 81 3.00 -11.21 0.31
C CYS A 81 1.96 -11.50 1.42
N LEU A 82 0.67 -11.30 1.11
CA LEU A 82 -0.45 -11.64 1.99
C LEU A 82 -0.40 -10.91 3.33
N GLY A 83 -0.13 -9.62 3.28
CA GLY A 83 -0.12 -8.73 4.44
C GLY A 83 1.22 -8.63 5.16
N THR A 84 2.30 -9.17 4.58
CA THR A 84 3.66 -8.96 5.09
C THR A 84 4.00 -7.46 5.11
N ALA A 85 3.58 -6.72 4.09
CA ALA A 85 3.56 -5.27 4.11
C ALA A 85 2.34 -4.72 3.37
N ILE A 86 1.74 -3.64 3.88
CA ILE A 86 0.52 -3.06 3.30
C ILE A 86 0.62 -1.53 3.30
N ILE A 87 0.40 -0.90 2.13
CA ILE A 87 0.02 0.51 2.04
C ILE A 87 -1.50 0.55 1.92
N ARG A 88 -2.20 1.31 2.77
CA ARG A 88 -3.66 1.42 2.66
C ARG A 88 -4.15 2.82 3.00
N HIS A 89 -5.29 3.21 2.44
CA HIS A 89 -6.03 4.34 2.97
C HIS A 89 -6.73 3.97 4.28
N LYS A 90 -7.08 4.96 5.09
CA LYS A 90 -7.93 4.78 6.26
C LYS A 90 -9.30 4.27 5.79
N THR A 91 -9.51 2.97 5.92
CA THR A 91 -10.81 2.37 5.66
C THR A 91 -11.78 2.82 6.75
N GLU A 92 -12.72 3.70 6.41
CA GLU A 92 -13.91 3.89 7.23
C GLU A 92 -14.76 2.64 7.13
N LEU A 93 -15.30 2.17 8.26
CA LEU A 93 -16.24 1.05 8.27
C LEU A 93 -17.64 1.62 8.42
N ASP A 94 -18.54 1.13 7.57
CA ASP A 94 -19.96 1.38 7.67
C ASP A 94 -20.43 0.82 9.03
N PRO A 95 -21.03 1.65 9.90
CA PRO A 95 -21.36 1.25 11.27
C PRO A 95 -22.48 0.21 11.35
N ASP A 96 -23.31 0.09 10.31
CA ASP A 96 -24.46 -0.81 10.27
C ASP A 96 -24.09 -2.20 9.72
N THR A 97 -23.13 -2.24 8.79
CA THR A 97 -22.75 -3.46 8.07
C THR A 97 -21.35 -3.97 8.42
N GLY A 98 -20.53 -3.14 9.07
CA GLY A 98 -19.12 -3.43 9.37
C GLY A 98 -18.24 -3.53 8.12
N LYS A 99 -18.74 -3.12 6.95
CA LYS A 99 -18.02 -3.21 5.68
C LYS A 99 -17.24 -1.92 5.41
N PRO A 100 -16.14 -1.97 4.64
CA PRO A 100 -15.47 -0.78 4.13
C PRO A 100 -16.42 0.20 3.44
N VAL A 101 -16.38 1.47 3.81
CA VAL A 101 -16.99 2.58 3.08
C VAL A 101 -16.11 2.85 1.85
N LEU A 102 -16.68 2.68 0.66
CA LEU A 102 -15.99 2.93 -0.59
C LEU A 102 -16.21 4.40 -0.99
N HIS A 103 -15.16 5.22 -0.94
CA HIS A 103 -15.16 6.54 -1.58
C HIS A 103 -14.75 6.36 -3.04
N GLY A 104 -15.72 6.41 -3.95
CA GLY A 104 -15.51 6.36 -5.40
C GLY A 104 -15.19 7.72 -6.01
#